data_AF-N9Y0A8-F1
#
_entry.id   AF-N9Y0A8-F1
#
_cell.length_a   1.000
_cell.length_b   1.000
_cell.length_c   1.000
_cell.angle_alpha   90.00
_cell.angle_beta   90.00
_cell.angle_gamma   90.00
#
_symmetry.space_group_name_H-M   'P 1'
#
loop_
_entity.id
_entity.type
_entity.pdbx_description
1 polymer ?
#
loop_
_entity_poly.entity_id
_entity_poly.type
_entity_poly.pdbx_seq_one_letter_code
_entity_poly.pdbx_strand_id
1 'polypeptide(L)'
;MAGKDNGELIPSEKVDNDIKSNPDFFKDNRNIINYEDRREVIDLCIGLPCLRLDNYQLQDIIIKFLNDLIDCGVDGFRFDAAKHIKLPSEGSDFWIRVLNKLKRRDLFNYAEVIFSPKEILEEYSKYVNVLTESEALNEDISISFVESHDSYLEFCYTNKISSEDIIKKYKELCRRRKNTLFYARPFDNTWQREEIKIIHQKRE
;
A
#
# COMPACT_ATOMS: atom_id res chain seq x y z
N MET A 1 4.09 7.88 -7.53
CA MET A 1 3.30 7.88 -8.79
C MET A 1 3.97 8.73 -9.87
N ALA A 2 3.62 8.54 -11.14
CA ALA A 2 4.29 9.13 -12.29
C ALA A 2 3.69 10.49 -12.72
N GLY A 3 3.80 11.50 -11.86
CA GLY A 3 3.53 12.90 -12.23
C GLY A 3 4.70 13.52 -12.98
N LYS A 4 4.49 14.68 -13.61
CA LYS A 4 5.60 15.54 -14.04
C LYS A 4 6.34 16.10 -12.83
N ASP A 5 7.64 16.36 -12.99
CA ASP A 5 8.51 16.89 -11.91
C ASP A 5 8.27 18.38 -11.60
N ASN A 6 7.14 18.95 -12.04
CA ASN A 6 6.77 20.35 -11.85
C ASN A 6 5.60 20.55 -10.85
N GLY A 7 5.11 19.47 -10.24
CA GLY A 7 4.03 19.52 -9.24
C GLY A 7 2.63 19.66 -9.82
N GLU A 8 2.48 19.69 -11.15
CA GLU A 8 1.18 19.66 -11.80
C GLU A 8 0.58 18.25 -11.76
N LEU A 9 -0.74 18.13 -11.69
CA LEU A 9 -1.43 16.83 -11.78
C LEU A 9 -1.56 16.39 -13.24
N ILE A 10 -0.44 16.41 -13.95
CA ILE A 10 -0.29 15.95 -15.32
C ILE A 10 0.56 14.69 -15.30
N PRO A 11 0.11 13.59 -15.92
CA PRO A 11 0.92 12.38 -16.06
C PRO A 11 2.27 12.66 -16.71
N SER A 12 3.31 12.01 -16.22
CA SER A 12 4.66 12.04 -16.82
C SER A 12 4.61 11.58 -18.27
N GLU A 13 5.49 12.11 -19.11
CA GLU A 13 5.63 11.66 -20.50
C GLU A 13 6.02 10.18 -20.61
N LYS A 14 6.64 9.64 -19.55
CA LYS A 14 7.02 8.22 -19.41
C LYS A 14 5.84 7.29 -19.13
N VAL A 15 4.66 7.83 -18.80
CA VAL A 15 3.44 7.02 -18.68
C VAL A 15 3.04 6.52 -20.06
N ASP A 16 2.69 5.24 -20.12
CA ASP A 16 2.22 4.58 -21.34
C ASP A 16 1.15 5.44 -22.04
N ASN A 17 1.30 5.61 -23.35
CA ASN A 17 0.40 6.44 -24.14
C ASN A 17 -1.04 5.93 -24.10
N ASP A 18 -1.28 4.62 -23.99
CA ASP A 18 -2.63 4.05 -23.93
C ASP A 18 -3.36 4.46 -22.64
N ILE A 19 -2.61 4.65 -21.55
CA ILE A 19 -3.16 5.17 -20.29
C ILE A 19 -3.27 6.70 -20.38
N LYS A 20 -2.18 7.37 -20.75
CA LYS A 20 -2.06 8.84 -20.74
C LYS A 20 -3.03 9.54 -21.70
N SER A 21 -3.33 8.93 -22.84
CA SER A 21 -4.20 9.52 -23.86
C SER A 21 -5.69 9.40 -23.53
N ASN A 22 -6.06 8.58 -22.53
CA ASN A 22 -7.44 8.41 -22.13
C ASN A 22 -7.77 9.25 -20.88
N PRO A 23 -8.43 10.42 -21.02
CA PRO A 23 -8.77 11.27 -19.88
C PRO A 23 -9.73 10.59 -18.89
N ASP A 24 -10.51 9.61 -19.36
CA ASP A 24 -11.43 8.81 -18.54
C ASP A 24 -10.73 7.85 -17.56
N PHE A 25 -9.39 7.77 -17.61
CA PHE A 25 -8.60 7.00 -16.64
C PHE A 25 -8.11 7.84 -15.46
N PHE A 26 -8.30 9.15 -15.48
CA PHE A 26 -7.81 10.04 -14.44
C PHE A 26 -8.95 10.60 -13.60
N LYS A 27 -8.66 10.86 -12.33
CA LYS A 27 -9.53 11.64 -11.44
C LYS A 27 -9.50 13.11 -11.88
N ASP A 28 -10.40 13.90 -11.30
CA ASP A 28 -10.35 15.35 -11.44
C ASP A 28 -8.97 15.89 -11.05
N ASN A 29 -8.46 16.84 -11.84
CA ASN A 29 -7.21 17.55 -11.59
C ASN A 29 -7.40 18.56 -10.43
N ARG A 30 -7.63 18.02 -9.24
CA ARG A 30 -7.80 18.74 -7.97
C ARG A 30 -7.17 17.90 -6.87
N ASN A 31 -6.39 18.55 -6.01
CA ASN A 31 -5.81 17.91 -4.85
C ASN A 31 -6.80 17.84 -3.69
N ILE A 32 -6.64 16.81 -2.85
CA ILE A 32 -7.26 16.73 -1.53
C ILE A 32 -6.84 17.96 -0.72
N ILE A 33 -7.82 18.61 -0.09
CA ILE A 33 -7.61 19.71 0.85
C ILE A 33 -7.89 19.22 2.27
N ASN A 34 -8.92 18.40 2.44
CA ASN A 34 -9.34 17.86 3.71
C ASN A 34 -9.23 16.33 3.73
N TYR A 35 -8.20 15.80 4.40
CA TYR A 35 -8.00 14.36 4.56
C TYR A 35 -9.03 13.69 5.51
N GLU A 36 -9.82 14.47 6.24
CA GLU A 36 -10.95 13.97 7.03
C GLU A 36 -12.24 13.83 6.20
N ASP A 37 -12.29 14.39 4.98
CA ASP A 37 -13.40 14.16 4.06
C ASP A 37 -13.13 12.91 3.22
N ARG A 38 -13.87 11.84 3.52
CA ARG A 38 -13.73 10.56 2.82
C ARG A 38 -13.96 10.67 1.31
N ARG A 39 -14.86 11.57 0.86
CA ARG A 39 -15.09 11.79 -0.57
C ARG A 39 -13.87 12.42 -1.22
N GLU A 40 -13.26 13.44 -0.59
CA GLU A 40 -12.02 14.00 -1.11
C GLU A 40 -10.92 12.94 -1.20
N VAL A 41 -10.74 12.15 -0.13
CA VAL A 41 -9.71 11.10 -0.08
C VAL A 41 -9.82 10.10 -1.24
N ILE A 42 -11.03 9.72 -1.65
CA ILE A 42 -11.24 8.72 -2.70
C ILE A 42 -11.47 9.29 -4.10
N ASP A 43 -11.91 10.55 -4.23
CA ASP A 43 -12.24 11.16 -5.53
C ASP A 43 -11.20 12.18 -6.02
N LEU A 44 -10.29 12.67 -5.17
CA LEU A 44 -9.29 13.67 -5.53
C LEU A 44 -7.85 13.11 -5.57
N CYS A 45 -6.93 13.97 -5.96
CA CYS A 45 -5.51 13.67 -6.14
C CYS A 45 -4.68 13.89 -4.86
N ILE A 46 -3.61 13.12 -4.68
CA ILE A 46 -2.74 13.16 -3.49
C ILE A 46 -1.47 14.01 -3.70
N GLY A 47 -1.54 15.03 -4.57
CA GLY A 47 -0.36 15.77 -5.05
C GLY A 47 0.27 15.18 -6.32
N LEU A 48 -0.33 14.14 -6.88
CA LEU A 48 0.09 13.47 -8.11
C LEU A 48 -1.16 13.12 -8.94
N PRO A 49 -1.06 13.03 -10.28
CA PRO A 49 -2.19 12.63 -11.12
C PRO A 49 -2.69 11.24 -10.71
N CYS A 50 -3.91 11.19 -10.18
CA CYS A 50 -4.51 9.96 -9.68
C CYS A 50 -5.40 9.30 -10.73
N LEU A 51 -5.41 7.97 -10.70
CA LEU A 51 -6.22 7.16 -11.59
C LEU A 51 -7.64 6.94 -11.05
N ARG A 52 -8.61 6.82 -11.97
CA ARG A 52 -10.01 6.51 -11.74
C ARG A 52 -10.22 4.99 -11.76
N LEU A 53 -9.95 4.34 -10.62
CA LEU A 53 -9.86 2.87 -10.49
C LEU A 53 -11.21 2.14 -10.49
N ASP A 54 -12.33 2.87 -10.52
CA ASP A 54 -13.68 2.37 -10.82
C ASP A 54 -13.94 2.24 -12.35
N ASN A 55 -12.97 2.59 -13.22
CA ASN A 55 -13.06 2.36 -14.66
C ASN A 55 -12.65 0.93 -15.04
N TYR A 56 -13.55 0.18 -15.70
CA TYR A 56 -13.33 -1.22 -16.08
C TYR A 56 -12.19 -1.45 -17.08
N GLN A 57 -12.02 -0.56 -18.06
CA GLN A 57 -10.92 -0.69 -19.02
C GLN A 57 -9.57 -0.52 -18.32
N LEU A 58 -9.49 0.43 -17.38
CA LEU A 58 -8.28 0.60 -16.57
C LEU A 58 -8.05 -0.60 -15.64
N GLN A 59 -9.11 -1.14 -15.03
CA GLN A 59 -8.99 -2.36 -14.23
C GLN A 59 -8.49 -3.54 -15.06
N ASP A 60 -8.91 -3.70 -16.32
CA ASP A 60 -8.40 -4.76 -17.19
C ASP A 60 -6.90 -4.61 -17.48
N ILE A 61 -6.40 -3.38 -17.64
CA ILE A 61 -4.96 -3.09 -17.75
C ILE A 61 -4.23 -3.51 -16.47
N ILE A 62 -4.77 -3.16 -15.29
CA ILE A 62 -4.19 -3.51 -13.99
C ILE A 62 -4.19 -5.02 -13.78
N ILE A 63 -5.29 -5.71 -14.08
CA ILE A 63 -5.40 -7.17 -13.98
C ILE A 63 -4.36 -7.86 -14.87
N LYS A 64 -4.19 -7.37 -16.11
CA LYS A 64 -3.16 -7.89 -17.01
C LYS A 64 -1.77 -7.72 -16.40
N PHE A 65 -1.43 -6.51 -15.95
CA PHE A 65 -0.13 -6.23 -15.33
C PHE A 65 0.16 -7.11 -14.12
N LEU A 66 -0.81 -7.26 -13.20
CA LEU A 66 -0.63 -8.12 -12.02
C LEU A 66 -0.48 -9.59 -12.42
N ASN A 67 -1.22 -10.07 -13.43
CA ASN A 67 -1.07 -11.43 -13.94
C ASN A 67 0.25 -11.68 -14.66
N ASP A 68 0.80 -10.68 -15.35
CA ASP A 68 2.13 -10.78 -15.95
C ASP A 68 3.22 -10.87 -14.85
N LEU A 69 3.05 -10.14 -13.73
CA LEU A 69 3.94 -10.28 -12.57
C LEU A 69 3.81 -11.64 -11.88
N ILE A 70 2.59 -12.19 -11.81
CA ILE A 70 2.37 -13.56 -11.32
C ILE A 70 3.11 -14.57 -12.19
N ASP A 71 3.07 -14.42 -13.51
CA ASP A 71 3.83 -15.29 -14.42
C ASP A 71 5.35 -15.15 -14.23
N CYS A 72 5.83 -13.98 -13.81
CA CYS A 72 7.22 -13.75 -13.41
C CYS A 72 7.58 -14.35 -12.03
N GLY A 73 6.62 -14.93 -11.30
CA GLY A 73 6.85 -15.67 -10.06
C GLY A 73 6.70 -14.87 -8.77
N VAL A 74 5.98 -13.73 -8.77
CA VAL A 74 5.66 -13.04 -7.50
C VAL A 74 4.63 -13.85 -6.69
N ASP A 75 4.75 -13.78 -5.36
CA ASP A 75 3.84 -14.47 -4.42
C ASP A 75 2.82 -13.53 -3.77
N GLY A 76 2.75 -12.27 -4.19
CA GLY A 76 1.80 -11.32 -3.65
C GLY A 76 2.12 -9.88 -4.00
N PHE A 77 1.23 -8.98 -3.60
CA PHE A 77 1.29 -7.56 -3.91
C PHE A 77 1.06 -6.69 -2.67
N ARG A 78 1.83 -5.60 -2.58
CA ARG A 78 1.53 -4.45 -1.71
C ARG A 78 0.83 -3.38 -2.54
N PHE A 79 -0.41 -3.07 -2.22
CA PHE A 79 -1.15 -1.97 -2.85
C PHE A 79 -0.77 -0.65 -2.19
N ASP A 80 -0.04 0.19 -2.93
CA ASP A 80 0.38 1.54 -2.56
C ASP A 80 -0.81 2.49 -2.45
N ALA A 81 -0.77 3.40 -1.46
CA ALA A 81 -1.78 4.44 -1.29
C ALA A 81 -3.22 3.90 -1.31
N ALA A 82 -3.43 2.68 -0.82
CA ALA A 82 -4.66 1.93 -1.03
C ALA A 82 -5.89 2.58 -0.39
N LYS A 83 -5.70 3.39 0.67
CA LYS A 83 -6.78 4.21 1.25
C LYS A 83 -7.50 5.12 0.24
N HIS A 84 -6.86 5.46 -0.88
CA HIS A 84 -7.39 6.31 -1.94
C HIS A 84 -8.16 5.55 -3.02
N ILE A 85 -8.32 4.23 -2.86
CA ILE A 85 -9.06 3.34 -3.77
C ILE A 85 -10.42 3.06 -3.15
N LYS A 86 -11.48 3.48 -3.84
CA LYS A 86 -12.87 3.27 -3.40
C LYS A 86 -13.17 1.80 -3.05
N LEU A 87 -13.86 1.61 -1.94
CA LEU A 87 -14.45 0.34 -1.52
C LEU A 87 -15.78 0.06 -2.25
N PRO A 88 -16.30 -1.18 -2.20
CA PRO A 88 -17.63 -1.50 -2.74
C PRO A 88 -18.79 -0.72 -2.13
N SER A 89 -18.73 -0.43 -0.83
CA SER A 89 -19.66 0.49 -0.13
C SER A 89 -19.64 1.91 -0.69
N GLU A 90 -18.57 2.28 -1.40
CA GLU A 90 -18.32 3.60 -2.00
C GLU A 90 -18.52 3.58 -3.52
N GLY A 91 -19.12 2.51 -4.06
CA GLY A 91 -19.51 2.42 -5.48
C GLY A 91 -18.42 1.90 -6.43
N SER A 92 -17.37 1.26 -5.93
CA SER A 92 -16.29 0.70 -6.76
C SER A 92 -16.12 -0.80 -6.53
N ASP A 93 -16.02 -1.56 -7.60
CA ASP A 93 -15.78 -3.01 -7.55
C ASP A 93 -14.30 -3.39 -7.63
N PHE A 94 -13.37 -2.41 -7.62
CA PHE A 94 -11.94 -2.63 -7.84
C PHE A 94 -11.39 -3.82 -7.05
N TRP A 95 -11.57 -3.83 -5.73
CA TRP A 95 -11.04 -4.88 -4.85
C TRP A 95 -11.63 -6.26 -5.16
N ILE A 96 -12.92 -6.32 -5.48
CA ILE A 96 -13.60 -7.57 -5.82
C ILE A 96 -13.16 -8.05 -7.19
N ARG A 97 -13.19 -7.18 -8.19
CA ARG A 97 -12.96 -7.53 -9.59
C ARG A 97 -11.49 -7.86 -9.85
N VAL A 98 -10.57 -7.00 -9.40
CA VAL A 98 -9.14 -7.16 -9.66
C VAL A 98 -8.62 -8.43 -8.97
N LEU A 99 -8.88 -8.59 -7.66
CA LEU A 99 -8.36 -9.73 -6.91
C LEU A 99 -8.96 -11.07 -7.38
N ASN A 100 -10.24 -11.10 -7.78
CA ASN A 100 -10.84 -12.35 -8.28
C ASN A 100 -10.36 -12.76 -9.68
N LYS A 101 -9.74 -11.86 -10.43
CA LYS A 101 -9.22 -12.14 -11.78
C LYS A 101 -7.73 -12.44 -11.82
N LEU A 102 -7.08 -12.55 -10.65
CA LEU A 102 -5.71 -13.01 -10.56
C LEU A 102 -5.63 -14.52 -10.86
N LYS A 103 -4.57 -14.92 -11.57
CA LYS A 103 -4.30 -16.31 -11.99
C LYS A 103 -4.05 -17.24 -10.80
N ARG A 104 -3.55 -16.70 -9.69
CA ARG A 104 -3.25 -17.42 -8.45
C ARG A 104 -4.12 -16.90 -7.31
N ARG A 105 -4.49 -17.79 -6.39
CA ARG A 105 -5.30 -17.49 -5.19
C ARG A 105 -4.50 -17.57 -3.90
N ASP A 106 -3.36 -18.25 -3.92
CA ASP A 106 -2.40 -18.41 -2.82
C ASP A 106 -1.45 -17.20 -2.68
N LEU A 107 -1.90 -16.01 -3.08
CA LEU A 107 -1.11 -14.78 -3.05
C LEU A 107 -1.24 -14.06 -1.71
N PHE A 108 -0.12 -13.60 -1.15
CA PHE A 108 -0.11 -12.76 0.04
C PHE A 108 -0.25 -11.29 -0.35
N ASN A 109 -1.49 -10.82 -0.45
CA ASN A 109 -1.80 -9.43 -0.80
C ASN A 109 -2.09 -8.60 0.45
N TYR A 110 -1.55 -7.38 0.49
CA TYR A 110 -1.86 -6.40 1.53
C TYR A 110 -1.95 -4.97 0.99
N ALA A 111 -2.71 -4.13 1.66
CA ALA A 111 -3.02 -2.76 1.26
C ALA A 111 -2.54 -1.77 2.33
N GLU A 112 -1.88 -0.70 1.90
CA GLU A 112 -1.54 0.42 2.78
C GLU A 112 -2.77 1.30 3.04
N VAL A 113 -3.30 1.21 4.26
CA VAL A 113 -4.44 2.03 4.72
C VAL A 113 -4.03 2.70 6.03
N ILE A 114 -3.33 3.83 5.90
CA ILE A 114 -2.79 4.59 7.03
C ILE A 114 -3.64 5.82 7.34
N PHE A 115 -3.64 6.25 8.59
CA PHE A 115 -4.39 7.41 9.10
C PHE A 115 -5.87 7.31 8.74
N SER A 116 -6.46 6.15 9.00
CA SER A 116 -7.85 5.85 8.68
C SER A 116 -8.59 5.35 9.91
N PRO A 117 -9.88 5.71 10.08
CA PRO A 117 -10.67 5.25 11.21
C PRO A 117 -10.89 3.74 11.15
N LYS A 118 -11.12 3.13 12.31
CA LYS A 118 -11.21 1.68 12.47
C LYS A 118 -12.25 1.05 11.55
N GLU A 119 -13.39 1.70 11.36
CA GLU A 119 -14.49 1.21 10.54
C GLU A 119 -14.07 1.05 9.07
N ILE A 120 -13.28 1.99 8.56
CA ILE A 120 -12.73 1.91 7.20
C ILE A 120 -11.69 0.79 7.10
N LEU A 121 -10.80 0.66 8.09
CA LEU A 121 -9.83 -0.43 8.16
C LEU A 121 -10.53 -1.81 8.13
N GLU A 122 -11.62 -1.96 8.89
CA GLU A 122 -12.43 -3.17 8.92
C GLU A 122 -13.10 -3.44 7.56
N GLU A 123 -13.54 -2.41 6.83
CA GLU A 123 -14.08 -2.59 5.48
C GLU A 123 -13.04 -3.08 4.46
N TYR A 124 -11.84 -2.51 4.44
CA TYR A 124 -10.76 -3.02 3.58
C TYR A 124 -10.40 -4.46 3.92
N SER A 125 -10.38 -4.80 5.22
CA SER A 125 -9.99 -6.13 5.69
C SER A 125 -10.88 -7.28 5.20
N LYS A 126 -12.08 -6.97 4.69
CA LYS A 126 -12.98 -7.94 4.05
C LYS A 126 -12.44 -8.44 2.70
N TYR A 127 -11.51 -7.71 2.08
CA TYR A 127 -11.02 -8.00 0.73
C TYR A 127 -9.52 -8.30 0.68
N VAL A 128 -8.74 -7.70 1.57
CA VAL A 128 -7.26 -7.74 1.53
C VAL A 128 -6.68 -7.53 2.93
N ASN A 129 -5.50 -8.07 3.23
CA ASN A 129 -4.81 -7.74 4.47
C ASN A 129 -4.49 -6.24 4.52
N VAL A 130 -4.45 -5.65 5.72
CA VAL A 130 -4.33 -4.19 5.88
C VAL A 130 -3.06 -3.85 6.66
N LEU A 131 -2.18 -3.06 6.03
CA LEU A 131 -1.08 -2.38 6.69
C LEU A 131 -1.56 -1.01 7.17
N THR A 132 -1.41 -0.76 8.46
CA THR A 132 -1.80 0.49 9.11
C THR A 132 -0.85 0.77 10.28
N GLU A 133 -0.77 2.02 10.73
CA GLU A 133 0.02 2.46 11.88
C GLU A 133 -0.59 2.06 13.23
N SER A 134 -1.86 1.65 13.23
CA SER A 134 -2.61 1.30 14.45
C SER A 134 -2.68 -0.20 14.70
N GLU A 135 -2.95 -0.55 15.95
CA GLU A 135 -3.19 -1.94 16.37
C GLU A 135 -4.69 -2.31 16.33
N ALA A 136 -5.50 -1.55 15.57
CA ALA A 136 -6.97 -1.59 15.62
C ALA A 136 -7.61 -2.88 15.05
N LEU A 137 -6.88 -3.60 14.19
CA LEU A 137 -7.35 -4.84 13.56
C LEU A 137 -6.78 -6.09 14.24
N ASN A 138 -7.48 -7.21 14.05
CA ASN A 138 -7.01 -8.54 14.43
C ASN A 138 -5.67 -8.86 13.73
N GLU A 139 -4.79 -9.58 14.42
CA GLU A 139 -3.45 -9.95 13.93
C GLU A 139 -3.43 -10.81 12.66
N ASP A 140 -4.48 -11.58 12.37
CA ASP A 140 -4.54 -12.44 11.18
C ASP A 140 -4.64 -11.64 9.87
N ILE A 141 -5.27 -10.47 9.93
CA ILE A 141 -5.59 -9.62 8.77
C ILE A 141 -4.79 -8.30 8.77
N SER A 142 -4.07 -8.01 9.84
CA SER A 142 -3.26 -6.79 9.99
C SER A 142 -1.81 -7.07 9.68
N ILE A 143 -1.16 -6.18 8.92
CA ILE A 143 0.29 -6.14 8.74
C ILE A 143 0.85 -5.04 9.63
N SER A 144 1.67 -5.42 10.62
CA SER A 144 2.27 -4.47 11.55
C SER A 144 3.73 -4.20 11.22
N PHE A 145 4.20 -2.99 11.50
CA PHE A 145 5.60 -2.60 11.32
C PHE A 145 6.03 -1.66 12.44
N VAL A 146 7.33 -1.58 12.70
CA VAL A 146 7.91 -0.59 13.62
C VAL A 146 8.26 0.70 12.90
N GLU A 147 8.71 0.55 11.65
CA GLU A 147 9.24 1.60 10.81
C GLU A 147 8.87 1.26 9.35
N SER A 148 8.58 2.29 8.55
CA SER A 148 8.39 2.18 7.11
C SER A 148 9.35 3.13 6.38
N HIS A 149 9.40 3.00 5.06
CA HIS A 149 10.12 3.95 4.24
C HIS A 149 9.62 5.39 4.43
N ASP A 150 8.30 5.62 4.55
CA ASP A 150 7.74 6.95 4.80
C ASP A 150 8.12 7.49 6.18
N SER A 151 8.03 6.68 7.24
CA SER A 151 8.35 7.14 8.59
C SER A 151 9.82 7.54 8.76
N TYR A 152 10.71 6.89 7.98
CA TYR A 152 12.15 7.10 8.01
C TYR A 152 12.61 8.19 7.03
N LEU A 153 12.20 8.13 5.76
CA LEU A 153 12.69 9.01 4.69
C LEU A 153 11.83 10.27 4.53
N GLU A 154 10.50 10.12 4.49
CA GLU A 154 9.59 11.21 4.16
C GLU A 154 9.28 12.06 5.41
N PHE A 155 8.67 11.44 6.42
CA PHE A 155 8.26 12.13 7.64
C PHE A 155 9.37 12.27 8.67
N CYS A 156 10.45 11.48 8.53
CA CYS A 156 11.66 11.57 9.34
C CYS A 156 11.46 11.40 10.87
N TYR A 157 10.32 10.90 11.36
CA TYR A 157 10.10 10.77 12.81
C TYR A 157 10.73 9.49 13.40
N THR A 158 11.11 8.50 12.58
CA THR A 158 11.86 7.31 13.05
C THR A 158 13.35 7.36 12.74
N ASN A 159 13.83 8.30 11.93
CA ASN A 159 15.22 8.33 11.45
C ASN A 159 16.27 8.57 12.56
N LYS A 160 15.85 9.07 13.72
CA LYS A 160 16.71 9.25 14.91
C LYS A 160 16.74 8.04 15.84
N ILE A 161 15.90 7.03 15.59
CA ILE A 161 15.85 5.81 16.40
C ILE A 161 17.06 4.94 16.03
N SER A 162 17.83 4.49 17.02
CA SER A 162 18.99 3.63 16.79
C SER A 162 18.58 2.27 16.18
N SER A 163 19.48 1.64 15.43
CA SER A 163 19.21 0.32 14.85
C SER A 163 19.01 -0.74 15.94
N GLU A 164 19.71 -0.63 17.07
CA GLU A 164 19.49 -1.45 18.27
C GLU A 164 18.05 -1.33 18.80
N ASP A 165 17.51 -0.11 18.89
CA ASP A 165 16.15 0.13 19.36
C ASP A 165 15.10 -0.36 18.36
N ILE A 166 15.36 -0.23 17.05
CA ILE A 166 14.50 -0.81 16.00
C ILE A 166 14.44 -2.34 16.15
N ILE A 167 15.58 -3.02 16.29
CA ILE A 167 15.62 -4.47 16.49
C ILE A 167 14.83 -4.86 17.74
N LYS A 168 15.01 -4.14 18.86
CA LYS A 168 14.31 -4.43 20.12
C LYS A 168 12.80 -4.29 19.96
N LYS A 169 12.32 -3.21 19.34
CA LYS A 169 10.89 -2.99 19.06
C LYS A 169 10.35 -4.04 18.10
N TYR A 170 11.09 -4.37 17.05
CA TYR A 170 10.66 -5.33 16.03
C TYR A 170 10.57 -6.75 16.59
N LYS A 171 11.51 -7.14 17.46
CA LYS A 171 11.46 -8.40 18.21
C LYS A 171 10.17 -8.52 19.04
N GLU A 172 9.79 -7.44 19.71
CA GLU A 172 8.55 -7.44 20.51
C GLU A 172 7.31 -7.49 19.63
N LEU A 173 7.30 -6.75 18.53
CA LEU A 173 6.22 -6.81 17.55
C LEU A 173 6.02 -8.23 17.02
N CYS A 174 7.10 -8.92 16.65
CA CYS A 174 7.04 -10.29 16.13
C CYS A 174 6.56 -11.33 17.14
N ARG A 175 6.64 -11.07 18.45
CA ARG A 175 6.06 -11.94 19.48
C ARG A 175 4.54 -11.80 19.60
N ARG A 176 4.02 -10.64 19.21
CA ARG A 176 2.62 -10.25 19.45
C ARG A 176 1.77 -10.25 18.19
N ARG A 177 2.39 -10.29 17.01
CA ARG A 177 1.71 -10.12 15.73
C ARG A 177 2.18 -11.18 14.74
N LYS A 178 1.21 -11.79 14.06
CA LYS A 178 1.42 -12.83 13.05
C LYS A 178 2.00 -12.32 11.73
N ASN A 179 1.54 -11.17 11.22
CA ASN A 179 2.08 -10.60 10.00
C ASN A 179 2.87 -9.33 10.32
N THR A 180 4.18 -9.35 10.05
CA THR A 180 5.07 -8.24 10.40
C THR A 180 5.99 -7.89 9.24
N LEU A 181 6.28 -6.61 9.09
CA LEU A 181 7.20 -6.09 8.07
C LEU A 181 8.41 -5.42 8.73
N PHE A 182 9.60 -5.82 8.31
CA PHE A 182 10.85 -5.17 8.69
C PHE A 182 11.28 -4.22 7.57
N TYR A 183 11.46 -2.94 7.88
CA TYR A 183 12.04 -1.99 6.94
C TYR A 183 13.57 -2.05 7.00
N ALA A 184 14.18 -2.47 5.89
CA ALA A 184 15.63 -2.41 5.73
C ALA A 184 16.04 -0.97 5.38
N ARG A 185 16.57 -0.26 6.37
CA ARG A 185 17.08 1.12 6.20
C ARG A 185 18.10 1.20 5.05
N PRO A 186 18.07 2.26 4.23
CA PRO A 186 19.07 2.47 3.20
C PRO A 186 20.44 2.74 3.85
N PHE A 187 21.50 2.24 3.21
CA PHE A 187 22.89 2.39 3.65
C PHE A 187 23.21 1.80 5.03
N ASP A 188 22.40 0.86 5.52
CA ASP A 188 22.59 0.14 6.79
C ASP A 188 22.50 -1.39 6.55
N ASN A 189 23.28 -2.17 7.29
CA ASN A 189 23.31 -3.64 7.26
C ASN A 189 22.54 -4.29 8.43
N THR A 190 21.69 -3.55 9.12
CA THR A 190 20.88 -4.04 10.25
C THR A 190 20.06 -5.27 9.87
N TRP A 191 19.55 -5.34 8.64
CA TRP A 191 18.81 -6.49 8.11
C TRP A 191 19.66 -7.77 8.02
N GLN A 192 21.00 -7.67 7.98
CA GLN A 192 21.92 -8.81 7.93
C GLN A 192 22.30 -9.34 9.32
N ARG A 193 21.96 -8.61 10.39
CA ARG A 193 22.32 -8.98 11.75
C ARG A 193 21.69 -10.30 12.16
N GLU A 194 22.44 -11.05 12.95
CA GLU A 194 22.02 -12.38 13.41
C GLU A 194 20.75 -12.30 14.25
N GLU A 195 20.54 -11.20 14.98
CA GLU A 195 19.33 -10.98 15.76
C GLU A 195 18.07 -10.95 14.89
N ILE A 196 18.13 -10.35 13.69
CA ILE A 196 17.00 -10.33 12.75
C ILE A 196 16.70 -11.75 12.25
N LYS A 197 17.73 -12.51 11.88
CA LYS A 197 17.56 -13.92 11.45
C LYS A 197 16.92 -14.77 12.55
N ILE A 198 17.38 -14.63 13.79
CA ILE A 198 16.81 -15.34 14.95
C ILE A 198 15.34 -14.96 15.18
N ILE A 199 14.97 -13.69 14.97
CA ILE A 199 13.58 -13.25 15.09
C ILE A 199 12.69 -13.95 14.06
N HIS A 200 13.16 -14.12 12.83
CA HIS A 200 12.40 -14.75 11.75
C HIS A 200 12.33 -16.28 11.86
N GLN A 201 13.37 -16.94 12.37
CA GLN A 201 13.39 -18.41 12.54
C GLN A 201 12.43 -18.93 13.61
N LYS A 202 12.05 -18.11 14.60
CA LYS A 202 11.19 -18.54 15.72
C LYS A 202 9.69 -18.59 15.38
N ARG A 203 9.32 -18.56 14.10
CA ARG A 203 7.93 -18.43 13.63
C ARG A 203 7.34 -19.72 13.02
N GLU A 204 7.99 -20.86 13.21
CA GLU A 204 7.44 -22.18 12.86
C GLU A 204 6.54 -22.75 13.97
#